data_AF-A0AAN9HY53-F1
#
_entry.id   AF-A0AAN9HY53-F1
#
_cell.length_a   1.000
_cell.length_b   1.000
_cell.length_c   1.000
_cell.angle_alpha   90.00
_cell.angle_beta   90.00
_cell.angle_gamma   90.00
#
_symmetry.space_group_name_H-M   'P 1'
#
loop_
_entity.id
_entity.type
_entity.pdbx_description
1 polymer ?
#
loop_
_entity_poly.entity_id
_entity_poly.type
_entity_poly.pdbx_seq_one_letter_code
_entity_poly.pdbx_strand_id
1 'polypeptide(L)'
;MGLKGDNELVSAMEEAPTYVTSIAVPSVHELVKKDPSQVPEKYVRSHKEMEKDNYMPHLSSEVPIIDFALLSNGNKEELSKLDIACKEWGFFQINITSCMRQMPICPGVNTARAYISSAISSYH
;
A
#
# COMPACT_ATOMS: atom_id res chain seq x y z
N MET A 1 4.41 66.44 -35.62
CA MET A 1 3.46 66.61 -34.49
C MET A 1 2.75 65.28 -34.33
N GLY A 2 2.74 64.59 -33.19
CA GLY A 2 3.28 64.88 -31.87
C GLY A 2 3.52 63.57 -31.10
N LEU A 3 4.33 63.69 -30.05
CA LEU A 3 4.59 62.66 -29.04
C LEU A 3 3.52 62.71 -27.94
N LYS A 4 3.05 61.54 -27.47
CA LYS A 4 2.50 61.27 -26.12
C LYS A 4 2.23 59.75 -25.99
N GLY A 5 2.65 58.97 -25.00
CA GLY A 5 3.49 59.22 -23.83
C GLY A 5 2.76 59.19 -22.48
N ASP A 6 2.30 58.00 -22.04
CA ASP A 6 1.96 57.62 -20.64
C ASP A 6 1.41 56.17 -20.61
N ASN A 7 2.16 55.17 -20.14
CA ASN A 7 2.38 54.76 -18.74
C ASN A 7 1.17 54.04 -18.10
N GLU A 8 0.96 52.78 -18.48
CA GLU A 8 0.07 51.86 -17.77
C GLU A 8 0.87 51.12 -16.70
N LEU A 9 0.79 51.63 -15.48
CA LEU A 9 1.35 51.04 -14.27
C LEU A 9 0.15 50.59 -13.43
N VAL A 10 -0.23 49.32 -13.56
CA VAL A 10 -1.17 48.68 -12.63
C VAL A 10 -0.41 47.60 -11.87
N SER A 11 -0.07 47.96 -10.64
CA SER A 11 0.45 47.07 -9.59
C SER A 11 -0.70 46.80 -8.63
N ALA A 12 -1.06 45.52 -8.45
CA ALA A 12 -1.89 44.96 -7.38
C ALA A 12 -2.17 43.51 -7.80
N MET A 13 -2.10 42.47 -6.98
CA MET A 13 -1.89 42.31 -5.54
C MET A 13 -1.50 40.83 -5.40
N GLU A 14 -0.62 40.51 -4.47
CA GLU A 14 -0.34 39.13 -4.04
C GLU A 14 -1.66 38.41 -3.68
N GLU A 15 -2.01 37.36 -4.43
CA GLU A 15 -3.09 36.46 -4.05
C GLU A 15 -2.52 35.41 -3.08
N ALA A 16 -2.89 35.50 -1.81
CA ALA A 16 -2.54 34.49 -0.81
C ALA A 16 -3.08 33.11 -1.23
N PRO A 17 -2.30 32.02 -1.12
CA PRO A 17 -2.76 30.68 -1.49
C PRO A 17 -4.03 30.32 -0.71
N THR A 18 -5.16 30.19 -1.41
CA THR A 18 -6.39 29.67 -0.83
C THR A 18 -6.19 28.19 -0.54
N TYR A 19 -5.90 27.86 0.71
CA TYR A 19 -5.77 26.46 1.14
C TYR A 19 -7.11 25.75 0.93
N VAL A 20 -7.10 24.70 0.11
CA VAL A 20 -8.27 23.88 -0.18
C VAL A 20 -8.77 23.26 1.13
N THR A 21 -10.03 23.51 1.47
CA THR A 21 -10.67 22.94 2.66
C THR A 21 -10.88 21.45 2.44
N SER A 22 -10.52 20.61 3.43
CA SER A 22 -10.70 19.16 3.33
C SER A 22 -12.19 18.82 3.29
N ILE A 23 -12.60 18.02 2.30
CA ILE A 23 -13.98 17.51 2.19
C ILE A 23 -14.18 16.42 3.22
N ALA A 24 -15.20 16.57 4.08
CA ALA A 24 -15.64 15.51 4.97
C ALA A 24 -16.14 14.31 4.13
N VAL A 25 -15.45 13.18 4.25
CA VAL A 25 -15.84 11.93 3.56
C VAL A 25 -16.57 11.04 4.55
N PRO A 26 -17.85 10.70 4.29
CA PRO A 26 -18.61 9.82 5.17
C PRO A 26 -18.00 8.41 5.19
N SER A 27 -18.23 7.69 6.29
CA SER A 27 -17.78 6.30 6.42
C SER A 27 -18.45 5.41 5.38
N VAL A 28 -17.66 4.69 4.59
CA VAL A 28 -18.16 3.71 3.61
C VAL A 28 -19.06 2.67 4.28
N HIS A 29 -18.72 2.24 5.50
CA HIS A 29 -19.54 1.31 6.27
C HIS A 29 -20.93 1.87 6.61
N GLU A 30 -21.04 3.18 6.87
CA GLU A 30 -22.33 3.82 7.14
C GLU A 30 -23.15 4.02 5.86
N LEU A 31 -22.48 4.33 4.74
CA LEU A 31 -23.12 4.42 3.42
C LEU A 31 -23.79 3.10 3.04
N VAL A 32 -23.05 1.98 3.17
CA VAL A 32 -23.57 0.64 2.86
C VAL A 32 -24.74 0.25 3.75
N LYS A 33 -24.72 0.63 5.04
CA LYS A 33 -25.84 0.39 5.96
C LYS A 33 -27.11 1.16 5.59
N LYS A 34 -26.96 2.36 5.02
CA LYS A 34 -28.10 3.21 4.61
C LYS A 34 -28.68 2.75 3.29
N ASP A 35 -27.83 2.56 2.28
CA ASP A 35 -28.21 2.03 0.98
C ASP A 35 -27.00 1.33 0.32
N PRO A 36 -27.02 0.00 0.20
CA PRO A 36 -25.91 -0.74 -0.42
C PRO A 36 -25.84 -0.57 -1.94
N SER A 37 -26.90 -0.09 -2.59
CA SER A 37 -26.96 0.09 -4.05
C SER A 37 -26.40 1.44 -4.52
N GLN A 38 -26.33 2.42 -3.61
CA GLN A 38 -25.89 3.77 -3.94
C GLN A 38 -24.38 3.94 -3.69
N VAL A 39 -23.58 3.89 -4.75
CA VAL A 39 -22.16 4.23 -4.70
C VAL A 39 -21.98 5.72 -5.05
N PRO A 40 -21.42 6.54 -4.14
CA PRO A 40 -21.12 7.94 -4.48
C PRO A 40 -20.12 8.02 -5.63
N GLU A 41 -20.30 9.01 -6.51
CA GLU A 41 -19.50 9.21 -7.73
C GLU A 41 -17.99 9.27 -7.46
N LYS A 42 -17.57 9.78 -6.29
CA LYS A 42 -16.17 9.80 -5.83
C LYS A 42 -15.51 8.41 -5.75
N TYR A 43 -16.27 7.34 -5.55
CA TYR A 43 -15.77 5.95 -5.50
C TYR A 43 -15.90 5.22 -6.83
N VAL A 44 -16.57 5.83 -7.82
CA VAL A 44 -16.71 5.26 -9.15
C VAL A 44 -15.39 5.45 -9.89
N ARG A 45 -14.72 4.34 -10.17
CA ARG A 45 -13.44 4.34 -10.91
C ARG A 45 -13.69 4.55 -12.40
N SER A 46 -12.79 5.28 -13.05
CA SER A 46 -12.91 5.51 -14.50
C SER A 46 -12.61 4.23 -15.29
N HIS A 47 -13.12 4.14 -16.52
CA HIS A 47 -12.89 2.97 -17.37
C HIS A 47 -11.39 2.68 -17.60
N LYS A 48 -10.58 3.74 -17.75
CA LYS A 48 -9.12 3.63 -17.94
C LYS A 48 -8.41 3.05 -16.70
N GLU A 49 -8.89 3.36 -15.50
CA GLU A 49 -8.37 2.78 -14.25
C GLU A 49 -8.77 1.30 -14.12
N MET A 50 -9.98 0.95 -14.54
CA MET A 50 -10.46 -0.43 -14.53
C MET A 50 -9.71 -1.31 -15.55
N GLU A 51 -9.41 -0.80 -16.75
CA GLU A 51 -8.63 -1.53 -17.76
C GLU A 51 -7.21 -1.84 -17.28
N LYS A 52 -6.60 -0.94 -16.51
CA LYS A 52 -5.29 -1.15 -15.88
C LYS A 52 -5.32 -2.29 -14.86
N ASP A 53 -6.40 -2.41 -14.10
CA ASP A 53 -6.60 -3.50 -13.15
C ASP A 53 -6.90 -4.84 -13.83
N ASN A 54 -7.52 -4.83 -15.01
CA ASN A 54 -7.80 -6.03 -15.79
C ASN A 54 -6.56 -6.58 -16.51
N TYR A 55 -5.49 -5.78 -16.63
CA TYR A 55 -4.19 -6.28 -17.08
C TYR A 55 -3.55 -7.11 -15.97
N MET A 56 -3.90 -8.38 -15.92
CA MET A 56 -3.36 -9.33 -14.95
C MET A 56 -2.49 -10.40 -15.66
N PRO A 57 -1.29 -10.04 -16.16
CA PRO A 57 -0.38 -11.02 -16.75
C PRO A 57 0.09 -12.08 -15.73
N HIS A 58 -0.16 -11.87 -14.44
CA HIS A 58 0.28 -12.71 -13.33
C HIS A 58 -0.80 -13.61 -12.71
N LEU A 59 -2.04 -13.70 -13.23
CA LEU A 59 -3.06 -14.59 -12.62
C LEU A 59 -2.69 -16.08 -12.63
N SER A 60 -1.68 -16.46 -13.41
CA SER A 60 -1.14 -17.82 -13.41
C SER A 60 -0.08 -18.06 -12.34
N SER A 61 0.52 -17.01 -11.78
CA SER A 61 1.55 -17.15 -10.76
C SER A 61 0.87 -17.00 -9.40
N GLU A 62 0.98 -18.03 -8.56
CA GLU A 62 0.52 -17.97 -7.17
C GLU A 62 1.49 -17.11 -6.35
N VAL A 63 0.97 -16.25 -5.47
CA VAL A 63 1.80 -15.41 -4.59
C VAL A 63 2.68 -16.32 -3.73
N PRO A 64 4.00 -16.07 -3.60
CA PRO A 64 4.88 -16.92 -2.82
C PRO A 64 4.44 -16.99 -1.35
N ILE A 65 4.35 -18.20 -0.81
CA ILE A 65 4.09 -18.45 0.61
C ILE A 65 5.38 -19.02 1.21
N ILE A 66 5.89 -18.35 2.25
CA ILE A 66 7.11 -18.72 2.97
C ILE A 66 6.73 -19.34 4.32
N ASP A 67 7.17 -20.58 4.58
CA ASP A 67 7.03 -21.21 5.90
C ASP A 67 8.08 -20.66 6.84
N PHE A 68 7.64 -19.88 7.82
CA PHE A 68 8.53 -19.21 8.75
C PHE A 68 9.29 -20.17 9.66
N ALA A 69 8.67 -21.28 10.05
CA ALA A 69 9.32 -22.27 10.92
C ALA A 69 10.49 -22.92 10.19
N LEU A 70 10.27 -23.34 8.94
CA LEU A 70 11.31 -23.92 8.11
C LEU A 70 12.42 -22.90 7.81
N LEU A 71 12.05 -21.67 7.45
CA LEU A 71 13.02 -20.60 7.23
C LEU A 71 13.88 -20.35 8.49
N SER A 72 13.24 -20.29 9.68
CA SER A 72 13.95 -20.09 10.95
C SER A 72 14.89 -21.22 11.33
N ASN A 73 14.61 -22.44 10.84
CA ASN A 73 15.46 -23.60 11.01
C ASN A 73 16.60 -23.66 9.96
N GLY A 74 16.76 -22.62 9.14
CA GLY A 74 17.79 -22.53 8.11
C GLY A 74 17.49 -23.36 6.86
N ASN A 75 16.22 -23.66 6.59
CA ASN A 75 15.82 -24.38 5.38
C ASN A 75 16.19 -23.57 4.12
N LYS A 76 16.97 -24.18 3.22
CA LYS A 76 17.50 -23.51 2.03
C LYS A 76 16.43 -23.29 0.97
N GLU A 77 15.43 -24.17 0.90
CA GLU A 77 14.33 -24.04 -0.06
C GLU A 77 13.47 -22.82 0.29
N GLU A 78 13.12 -22.61 1.56
CA GLU A 78 12.38 -21.43 2.03
C GLU A 78 13.20 -20.14 1.86
N LEU A 79 14.52 -20.19 2.10
CA LEU A 79 15.39 -19.05 1.85
C LEU A 79 15.44 -18.68 0.37
N SER A 80 15.52 -19.67 -0.52
CA SER A 80 15.50 -19.46 -1.97
C SER A 80 14.16 -18.88 -2.44
N LYS A 81 13.04 -19.37 -1.89
CA LYS A 81 11.71 -18.80 -2.17
C LYS A 81 11.61 -17.34 -1.73
N LEU A 82 12.17 -17.00 -0.56
CA LEU A 82 12.20 -15.64 -0.06
C LEU A 82 13.00 -14.71 -0.99
N ASP A 83 14.17 -15.15 -1.45
CA ASP A 83 15.00 -14.36 -2.38
C ASP A 83 14.28 -14.12 -3.72
N ILE A 84 13.65 -15.15 -4.28
CA ILE A 84 12.83 -15.05 -5.50
C ILE A 84 11.64 -14.10 -5.28
N ALA A 85 10.94 -14.21 -4.15
CA ALA A 85 9.83 -13.34 -3.83
C ALA A 85 10.25 -11.86 -3.72
N CYS A 86 11.38 -11.59 -3.07
CA CYS A 86 11.90 -10.23 -2.97
C CYS A 86 12.28 -9.63 -4.34
N LYS A 87 12.83 -10.45 -5.25
CA LYS A 87 13.31 -10.02 -6.57
C LYS A 87 12.20 -9.88 -7.60
N GLU A 88 11.32 -10.87 -7.68
CA GLU A 88 10.34 -10.99 -8.77
C GLU A 88 8.96 -10.49 -8.39
N TRP A 89 8.60 -10.57 -7.10
CA TRP A 89 7.26 -10.20 -6.63
C TRP A 89 7.21 -8.87 -5.89
N GLY A 90 8.21 -8.60 -5.05
CA GLY A 90 8.20 -7.47 -4.12
C GLY A 90 7.24 -7.65 -2.93
N PHE A 91 6.52 -8.77 -2.86
CA PHE A 91 5.70 -9.18 -1.71
C PHE A 91 5.54 -10.70 -1.65
N PHE A 92 5.19 -11.21 -0.46
CA PHE A 92 4.94 -12.64 -0.20
C PHE A 92 4.07 -12.79 1.04
N GLN A 93 3.50 -13.98 1.22
CA GLN A 93 2.80 -14.37 2.44
C GLN A 93 3.72 -15.17 3.36
N ILE A 94 3.53 -15.06 4.67
CA ILE A 94 4.29 -15.83 5.66
C ILE A 94 3.33 -16.78 6.38
N ASN A 95 3.63 -18.07 6.34
CA ASN A 95 2.93 -19.08 7.13
C ASN A 95 3.62 -19.25 8.50
N ILE A 96 2.94 -18.79 9.56
CA ILE A 96 3.38 -18.90 10.95
C ILE A 96 2.69 -20.03 11.73
N THR A 97 1.76 -20.77 11.10
CA THR A 97 0.96 -21.79 11.79
C THR A 97 1.81 -22.96 12.30
N SER A 98 2.94 -23.23 11.65
CA SER A 98 3.97 -24.18 12.07
C SER A 98 4.71 -23.74 13.36
N CYS A 99 4.95 -22.44 13.57
CA CYS A 99 5.55 -21.91 14.81
C CYS A 99 4.58 -21.91 16.00
N MET A 100 3.29 -21.69 15.77
CA MET A 100 2.27 -21.59 16.83
C MET A 100 1.98 -22.94 17.50
N ARG A 101 2.32 -24.09 16.86
CA ARG A 101 2.21 -25.41 17.49
C ARG A 101 3.34 -25.73 18.47
N GLN A 102 4.45 -24.97 18.43
CA GLN A 102 5.63 -25.21 19.24
C GLN A 102 5.90 -24.13 20.30
N MET A 103 5.09 -23.07 20.38
CA MET A 103 5.27 -22.03 21.41
C MET A 103 4.30 -22.19 22.58
N PRO A 104 4.81 -22.20 23.84
CA PRO A 104 3.95 -21.92 24.98
C PRO A 104 3.38 -20.50 24.80
N ILE A 105 2.11 -20.38 25.14
CA ILE A 105 1.27 -19.20 24.99
C ILE A 105 1.97 -17.98 25.61
N CYS A 106 2.60 -17.14 24.80
CA CYS A 106 3.17 -15.85 25.25
C CYS A 106 2.39 -14.70 24.57
N PRO A 107 1.85 -13.74 25.34
CA PRO A 107 1.03 -12.67 24.80
C PRO A 107 1.95 -11.58 24.22
N GLY A 108 1.96 -11.41 22.90
CA GLY A 108 2.61 -10.26 22.29
C GLY A 108 2.84 -10.39 20.79
N VAL A 109 2.03 -9.67 20.01
CA VAL A 109 2.21 -9.45 18.56
C VAL A 109 3.59 -8.87 18.17
N ASN A 110 4.36 -8.38 19.14
CA ASN A 110 5.71 -7.84 18.92
C ASN A 110 6.78 -8.93 18.70
N THR A 111 6.51 -10.18 19.07
CA THR A 111 7.50 -11.27 18.98
C THR A 111 7.79 -11.66 17.54
N ALA A 112 6.78 -11.68 16.66
CA ALA A 112 6.97 -12.03 15.24
C ALA A 112 7.80 -10.97 14.49
N ARG A 113 7.56 -9.67 14.74
CA ARG A 113 8.37 -8.58 14.16
C ARG A 113 9.82 -8.64 14.64
N ALA A 114 10.05 -8.92 15.92
CA ALA A 114 11.39 -9.06 16.46
C ALA A 114 12.13 -10.27 15.85
N TYR A 115 11.44 -11.40 15.68
CA TYR A 115 12.05 -12.60 15.11
C TYR A 115 12.39 -12.43 13.62
N ILE A 116 11.49 -11.83 12.84
CA ILE A 116 11.76 -11.51 11.42
C ILE A 116 12.91 -10.49 11.32
N SER A 117 12.90 -9.43 12.12
CA SER A 117 13.98 -8.43 12.12
C SER A 117 15.32 -9.04 12.51
N SER A 118 15.35 -9.96 13.47
CA SER A 118 16.56 -10.68 13.86
C SER A 118 17.05 -11.61 12.76
N ALA A 119 16.15 -12.39 12.15
CA ALA A 119 16.49 -13.30 11.06
C ALA A 119 17.08 -12.55 9.86
N ILE A 120 16.52 -11.39 9.50
CA ILE A 120 17.04 -10.56 8.41
C ILE A 120 18.42 -9.98 8.78
N SER A 121 18.62 -9.53 10.03
CA SER A 121 19.87 -8.91 10.46
C SER A 121 21.04 -9.89 10.63
N SER A 122 20.78 -11.19 10.77
CA SER A 122 21.82 -12.22 10.88
C SER A 122 22.37 -12.71 9.53
N TYR A 123 21.77 -12.28 8.42
CA TYR A 123 22.17 -12.66 7.06
C TYR A 123 23.08 -11.64 6.37
N HIS A 124 23.52 -10.60 7.08
CA HIS A 124 24.53 -9.63 6.65
C HIS A 124 25.75 -9.68 7.59
#